data_AF-A0A534BVF6-F1
#
_entry.id   AF-A0A534BVF6-F1
#
_cell.length_a   1.000
_cell.length_b   1.000
_cell.length_c   1.000
_cell.angle_alpha   90.00
_cell.angle_beta   90.00
_cell.angle_gamma   90.00
#
_symmetry.space_group_name_H-M   'P 1'
#
loop_
_entity.id
_entity.type
_entity.pdbx_description
1 polymer ?
#
loop_
_entity_poly.entity_id
_entity_poly.type
_entity_poly.pdbx_seq_one_letter_code
_entity_poly.pdbx_strand_id
1 'polypeptide(L)'
;RPNNAAFLDSRGLVYLRQGNYDRAIADYDASLKVHPNTPWVLYCRGIARQRKGPAGAGQADIDAALAQQPAVAARAAKFGLTP
;
A
#
# COMPACT_ATOMS: atom_id res chain seq x y z
N ARG A 1 14.77 14.85 2.10
CA ARG A 1 15.11 14.10 3.35
C ARG A 1 14.72 12.64 3.15
N PRO A 2 15.56 11.66 3.53
CA PRO A 2 15.35 10.24 3.24
C PRO A 2 14.10 9.60 3.88
N ASN A 3 13.40 10.32 4.78
CA ASN A 3 12.14 9.91 5.41
C ASN A 3 10.92 10.70 4.88
N ASN A 4 10.95 11.16 3.62
CA ASN A 4 9.76 11.75 3.01
C ASN A 4 8.75 10.63 2.70
N ALA A 5 7.49 10.78 3.11
CA ALA A 5 6.41 9.84 2.81
C ALA A 5 6.31 9.50 1.31
N ALA A 6 6.49 10.50 0.44
CA ALA A 6 6.48 10.33 -1.03
C ALA A 6 7.69 9.54 -1.59
N PHE A 7 8.74 9.36 -0.79
CA PHE A 7 9.84 8.47 -1.15
C PHE A 7 9.56 7.05 -0.67
N LEU A 8 8.99 6.91 0.54
CA LEU A 8 8.64 5.63 1.15
C LEU A 8 7.52 4.93 0.36
N ASP A 9 6.48 5.64 -0.08
CA ASP A 9 5.40 5.06 -0.89
C ASP A 9 5.89 4.54 -2.26
N SER A 10 6.78 5.29 -2.90
CA SER A 10 7.36 4.98 -4.21
C SER A 10 8.30 3.78 -4.11
N ARG A 11 9.14 3.72 -3.06
CA ARG A 11 10.01 2.56 -2.81
C ARG A 11 9.20 1.32 -2.40
N GLY A 12 8.18 1.49 -1.57
CA GLY A 12 7.24 0.43 -1.21
C GLY A 12 6.55 -0.17 -2.44
N LEU A 13 6.16 0.67 -3.41
CA LEU A 13 5.58 0.23 -4.68
C LEU A 13 6.56 -0.62 -5.50
N VAL A 14 7.83 -0.23 -5.55
CA VAL A 14 8.87 -1.03 -6.22
C VAL A 14 9.00 -2.40 -5.55
N TYR A 15 9.09 -2.45 -4.21
CA TYR A 15 9.16 -3.72 -3.49
C TYR A 15 7.91 -4.59 -3.68
N LEU A 16 6.73 -4.00 -3.67
CA LEU A 16 5.46 -4.70 -3.91
C LEU A 16 5.46 -5.37 -5.29
N ARG A 17 5.92 -4.66 -6.32
CA ARG A 17 6.01 -5.19 -7.69
C ARG A 17 7.08 -6.27 -7.84
N GLN A 18 8.14 -6.24 -7.01
CA GLN A 18 9.18 -7.26 -6.98
C GLN A 18 8.81 -8.50 -6.15
N GLY A 19 7.63 -8.52 -5.50
CA GLY A 19 7.26 -9.60 -4.58
C GLY A 19 7.93 -9.52 -3.20
N ASN A 20 8.68 -8.44 -2.93
CA ASN A 20 9.35 -8.19 -1.64
C ASN A 20 8.33 -7.62 -0.63
N TYR A 21 7.28 -8.37 -0.31
CA TYR A 21 6.13 -7.86 0.43
C TYR A 21 6.47 -7.36 1.84
N ASP A 22 7.40 -8.00 2.55
CA ASP A 22 7.86 -7.53 3.86
C ASP A 22 8.44 -6.11 3.83
N ARG A 23 9.30 -5.85 2.84
CA ARG A 23 9.92 -4.53 2.66
C ARG A 23 8.89 -3.50 2.20
N ALA A 24 7.95 -3.91 1.34
CA ALA A 24 6.85 -3.04 0.92
C ALA A 24 5.99 -2.61 2.13
N ILE A 25 5.60 -3.56 2.98
CA ILE A 25 4.80 -3.29 4.18
C ILE A 25 5.54 -2.35 5.13
N ALA A 26 6.84 -2.60 5.38
CA ALA A 26 7.65 -1.76 6.26
C ALA A 26 7.73 -0.30 5.76
N ASP A 27 7.91 -0.10 4.45
CA ASP A 27 7.93 1.24 3.84
C ASP A 27 6.57 1.93 3.90
N TYR A 28 5.49 1.20 3.64
CA TYR A 28 4.14 1.76 3.75
C TYR A 28 3.76 2.09 5.20
N ASP A 29 4.16 1.28 6.17
CA ASP A 29 3.98 1.58 7.59
C ASP A 29 4.76 2.84 8.00
N ALA A 30 5.99 3.00 7.52
CA ALA A 30 6.76 4.23 7.74
C ALA A 30 6.11 5.45 7.07
N SER A 31 5.60 5.30 5.84
CA SER A 31 4.88 6.37 5.14
C SER A 31 3.62 6.81 5.89
N LEU A 32 2.84 5.85 6.41
CA LEU A 32 1.61 6.13 7.16
C LEU A 32 1.85 6.74 8.54
N LYS A 33 3.05 6.55 9.13
CA LYS A 33 3.44 7.29 10.34
C LYS A 33 3.66 8.78 10.07
N VAL A 34 4.07 9.15 8.86
CA VAL A 34 4.32 10.54 8.45
C VAL A 34 3.05 11.21 7.90
N HIS A 35 2.33 10.50 7.02
CA HIS A 35 1.04 10.92 6.48
C HIS A 35 0.00 9.84 6.74
N PRO A 36 -0.65 9.89 7.92
CA PRO A 36 -1.72 8.98 8.26
C PRO A 36 -2.85 9.02 7.23
N ASN A 37 -3.55 7.91 7.09
CA ASN A 37 -4.75 7.80 6.25
C ASN A 37 -4.56 8.15 4.77
N THR A 38 -3.37 7.97 4.21
CA THR A 38 -3.17 8.17 2.77
C THR A 38 -3.82 7.03 1.98
N PRO A 39 -4.89 7.23 1.18
CA PRO A 39 -5.66 6.14 0.58
C PRO A 39 -4.82 5.25 -0.34
N TRP A 40 -3.95 5.85 -1.15
CA TRP A 40 -3.02 5.12 -2.02
C TRP A 40 -2.10 4.16 -1.24
N VAL A 41 -1.56 4.62 -0.12
CA VAL A 41 -0.61 3.85 0.69
C VAL A 41 -1.33 2.74 1.47
N LEU A 42 -2.51 3.04 2.02
CA LEU A 42 -3.38 2.03 2.64
C LEU A 42 -3.73 0.92 1.65
N TYR A 43 -4.17 1.28 0.43
CA TYR A 43 -4.53 0.31 -0.60
C TYR A 43 -3.34 -0.58 -0.99
N CYS A 44 -2.17 0.01 -1.23
CA CYS A 44 -0.98 -0.76 -1.59
C CYS A 44 -0.47 -1.63 -0.44
N ARG A 45 -0.56 -1.16 0.82
CA ARG A 45 -0.23 -1.97 2.01
C ARG A 45 -1.19 -3.16 2.16
N GLY A 46 -2.47 -2.94 1.92
CA GLY A 46 -3.48 -4.00 1.94
C GLY A 46 -3.17 -5.09 0.92
N ILE A 47 -2.87 -4.72 -0.33
CA ILE A 47 -2.43 -5.67 -1.37
C ILE A 47 -1.14 -6.38 -0.96
N ALA A 48 -0.14 -5.66 -0.43
CA ALA A 48 1.11 -6.27 0.01
C ALA A 48 0.88 -7.32 1.11
N ARG A 49 -0.02 -7.03 2.06
CA ARG A 49 -0.41 -7.94 3.15
C ARG A 49 -1.16 -9.17 2.64
N GLN A 50 -2.08 -9.01 1.70
CA GLN A 50 -2.80 -10.13 1.07
C GLN A 50 -1.85 -11.03 0.27
N ARG A 51 -0.91 -10.46 -0.49
CA ARG A 51 0.06 -11.24 -1.28
C ARG A 51 1.14 -11.92 -0.45
N LYS A 52 1.44 -11.40 0.75
CA LYS A 52 2.45 -11.98 1.66
C LYS A 52 2.00 -13.32 2.27
N GLY A 53 0.72 -13.53 2.55
CA GLY A 53 0.28 -14.71 3.29
C GLY A 53 -1.23 -14.83 3.49
N PRO A 54 -1.70 -15.94 4.10
CA PRO A 54 -3.07 -16.41 3.93
C PRO A 54 -4.13 -15.46 4.51
N ALA A 55 -4.89 -14.89 3.58
CA ALA A 55 -6.33 -14.63 3.57
C ALA A 55 -7.00 -13.67 4.58
N GLY A 56 -6.29 -13.02 5.50
CA GLY A 56 -6.94 -12.06 6.43
C GLY A 56 -6.33 -10.67 6.54
N ALA A 57 -5.03 -10.54 6.25
CA ALA A 57 -4.33 -9.28 6.46
C ALA A 57 -4.51 -8.35 5.25
N GLY A 58 -4.97 -7.12 5.48
CA GLY A 58 -5.02 -6.08 4.46
C GLY A 58 -6.39 -5.71 3.92
N GLN A 59 -7.43 -6.54 4.13
CA GLN A 59 -8.80 -6.18 3.71
C GLN A 59 -9.28 -4.89 4.39
N ALA A 60 -9.04 -4.75 5.70
CA ALA A 60 -9.34 -3.53 6.43
C ALA A 60 -8.61 -2.30 5.87
N ASP A 61 -7.38 -2.45 5.36
CA ASP A 61 -6.65 -1.34 4.74
C ASP A 61 -7.26 -0.96 3.39
N ILE A 62 -7.66 -1.95 2.60
CA ILE A 62 -8.33 -1.76 1.30
C ILE A 62 -9.69 -1.09 1.52
N ASP A 63 -10.48 -1.56 2.47
CA ASP A 63 -11.79 -1.01 2.81
C ASP A 63 -11.66 0.45 3.28
N ALA A 64 -10.69 0.73 4.15
CA ALA A 64 -10.41 2.08 4.61
C ALA A 64 -9.97 3.01 3.47
N ALA A 65 -9.17 2.50 2.52
CA ALA A 65 -8.76 3.26 1.34
C ALA A 65 -9.94 3.54 0.40
N LEU A 66 -10.79 2.55 0.16
CA LEU A 66 -11.97 2.66 -0.71
C LEU A 66 -13.05 3.57 -0.12
N ALA A 67 -13.25 3.53 1.19
CA ALA A 67 -14.18 4.43 1.89
C ALA A 67 -13.77 5.91 1.74
N GLN A 68 -12.47 6.19 1.66
CA GLN A 68 -11.95 7.55 1.49
C GLN A 68 -11.85 7.98 0.03
N GLN A 69 -11.37 7.09 -0.83
CA GLN A 69 -11.17 7.37 -2.25
C GLN A 69 -11.48 6.13 -3.09
N PRO A 70 -12.73 5.93 -3.53
CA PRO A 70 -13.10 4.77 -4.36
C PRO A 70 -12.27 4.63 -5.65
N ALA A 71 -11.88 5.77 -6.24
CA ALA A 71 -11.04 5.81 -7.43
C ALA A 71 -9.61 5.25 -7.23
N VAL A 72 -9.19 4.99 -5.99
CA VAL A 72 -7.86 4.43 -5.68
C VAL A 72 -7.68 3.04 -6.31
N ALA A 73 -8.73 2.21 -6.36
CA ALA A 73 -8.69 0.91 -7.01
C ALA A 73 -8.50 1.04 -8.52
N ALA A 74 -9.21 1.96 -9.17
CA ALA A 74 -9.03 2.23 -10.59
C ALA A 74 -7.62 2.75 -10.91
N ARG A 75 -7.05 3.58 -10.04
CA ARG A 75 -5.64 4.00 -10.13
C ARG A 75 -4.71 2.80 -9.98
N ALA A 76 -4.90 1.96 -8.97
CA ALA A 76 -4.06 0.80 -8.68
C ALA A 76 -4.08 -0.23 -9.81
N ALA A 77 -5.25 -0.47 -10.42
CA ALA A 77 -5.41 -1.34 -11.58
C ALA A 77 -4.53 -0.90 -12.76
N LYS A 78 -4.36 0.41 -13.02
CA LYS A 78 -3.44 0.92 -14.06
C LYS A 78 -1.98 0.54 -13.81
N PHE A 79 -1.63 0.21 -12.57
CA PHE A 79 -0.29 -0.26 -12.18
C PHE A 79 -0.22 -1.79 -12.04
N GLY A 80 -1.25 -2.55 -12.40
CA GLY A 80 -1.32 -4.00 -12.22
C GLY A 80 -1.48 -4.42 -10.75
N LEU A 81 -1.95 -3.51 -9.91
CA LEU A 81 -2.17 -3.75 -8.49
C LEU A 81 -3.66 -3.97 -8.25
N THR A 82 -4.07 -5.22 -8.38
CA THR A 82 -5.36 -5.69 -7.90
C THR A 82 -5.14 -6.56 -6.66
N PRO A 83 -6.11 -6.56 -5.71
CA PRO A 83 -6.19 -7.55 -4.64
C PRO A 83 -6.01 -8.98 -5.19
#